data_AF-A0AAD5Y4S4-F1
#
_entry.id   AF-A0AAD5Y4S4-F1
#
_cell.length_a   1.000
_cell.length_b   1.000
_cell.length_c   1.000
_cell.angle_alpha   90.00
_cell.angle_beta   90.00
_cell.angle_gamma   90.00
#
_symmetry.space_group_name_H-M   'P 1'
#
loop_
_entity.id
_entity.type
_entity.pdbx_description
1 polymer ?
#
loop_
_entity_poly.entity_id
_entity_poly.type
_entity_poly.pdbx_seq_one_letter_code
_entity_poly.pdbx_strand_id
1 'polypeptide(L)'
;MRDNYSGKWKENSQLSDSKEILFKLNEVPWLMQKAMKMVQMNVEITQSETELVISMNGGGSKKDEVFVFDGQERPVELQYGSPQLRKVHWEGDHLVVEQRSESKNFKFKTTWSIDGDVHIRNMVLTLPDGEEKLIKLVFDRVQ
;
A
#
# COMPACT_ATOMS: atom_id res chain seq x y z
N MET A 1 -5.54 -11.71 -18.51
CA MET A 1 -4.50 -10.75 -18.99
C MET A 1 -4.21 -9.93 -17.78
N ARG A 2 -2.94 -9.85 -17.33
CA ARG A 2 -2.62 -9.17 -16.07
C ARG A 2 -3.13 -7.74 -16.06
N ASP A 3 -3.64 -7.31 -14.91
CA ASP A 3 -4.06 -5.92 -14.70
C ASP A 3 -2.88 -4.96 -14.98
N ASN A 4 -3.17 -3.82 -15.61
CA ASN A 4 -2.20 -2.75 -15.84
C ASN A 4 -2.49 -1.58 -14.90
N TYR A 5 -1.75 -1.52 -13.79
CA TYR A 5 -1.87 -0.50 -12.75
C TYR A 5 -1.26 0.85 -13.14
N SER A 6 -0.61 0.95 -14.30
CA SER A 6 0.09 2.17 -14.71
C SER A 6 -0.85 3.37 -14.81
N GLY A 7 -0.38 4.53 -14.39
CA GLY A 7 -1.10 5.79 -14.49
C GLY A 7 -1.02 6.63 -13.23
N LYS A 8 -1.73 7.76 -13.26
CA LYS A 8 -1.85 8.67 -12.12
C LYS A 8 -3.17 8.41 -11.43
N TRP A 9 -3.14 8.37 -10.11
CA TRP A 9 -4.25 8.01 -9.27
C TRP A 9 -4.32 8.95 -8.08
N LYS A 10 -5.55 9.27 -7.67
CA LYS A 10 -5.82 10.13 -6.52
C LYS A 10 -6.70 9.38 -5.55
N GLU A 11 -6.32 9.38 -4.28
CA GLU A 11 -7.11 8.72 -3.25
C GLU A 11 -8.50 9.33 -3.13
N ASN A 12 -9.51 8.46 -3.17
CA ASN A 12 -10.90 8.77 -2.87
C ASN A 12 -11.14 8.52 -1.37
N SER A 13 -11.02 9.57 -0.56
CA SER A 13 -11.14 9.48 0.89
C SER A 13 -12.55 9.16 1.38
N GLN A 14 -13.58 9.31 0.54
CA GLN A 14 -14.96 8.96 0.89
C GLN A 14 -15.23 7.47 0.75
N LEU A 15 -14.55 6.80 -0.19
CA LEU A 15 -14.68 5.37 -0.46
C LEU A 15 -13.57 4.53 0.19
N SER A 16 -12.55 5.18 0.75
CA SER A 16 -11.43 4.55 1.45
C SER A 16 -11.69 4.47 2.94
N ASP A 17 -11.29 3.35 3.54
CA ASP A 17 -11.27 3.16 4.98
C ASP A 17 -10.19 4.03 5.66
N SER A 18 -10.38 4.22 6.96
CA SER A 18 -9.41 4.94 7.79
C SER A 18 -8.08 4.18 7.90
N LYS A 19 -6.97 4.90 7.71
CA LYS A 19 -5.59 4.38 7.86
C LYS A 19 -5.07 4.43 9.29
N GLU A 20 -5.90 4.82 10.27
CA GLU A 20 -5.44 5.05 11.65
C GLU A 20 -4.76 3.85 12.28
N ILE A 21 -5.26 2.64 12.01
CA ILE A 21 -4.66 1.42 12.53
C ILE A 21 -3.24 1.20 11.97
N LEU A 22 -3.02 1.51 10.70
CA LEU A 22 -1.70 1.41 10.07
C LEU A 22 -0.71 2.41 10.69
N PHE A 23 -1.18 3.62 11.03
CA PHE A 23 -0.36 4.60 11.72
C PHE A 23 0.02 4.17 13.13
N LYS A 24 -0.92 3.58 13.88
CA LYS A 24 -0.66 3.05 15.22
C LYS A 24 0.37 1.91 15.18
N LEU A 25 0.23 0.97 14.25
CA LEU A 25 1.16 -0.16 14.12
C LEU A 25 2.57 0.27 13.74
N ASN A 26 2.69 1.22 12.81
CA ASN A 26 3.97 1.78 12.40
C ASN A 26 4.48 2.90 13.33
N GLU A 27 3.85 3.11 14.50
CA GLU A 27 4.27 4.12 15.49
C GLU A 27 4.48 5.51 14.89
N VAL A 28 3.66 5.87 13.89
CA VAL A 28 3.75 7.17 13.25
C VAL A 28 3.44 8.24 14.30
N PRO A 29 4.30 9.26 14.52
CA PRO A 29 4.05 10.28 15.52
C PRO A 29 2.70 10.99 15.29
N TRP A 30 1.95 11.28 16.36
CA TRP A 30 0.58 11.81 16.27
C TRP A 30 0.47 13.08 15.40
N LEU A 31 1.47 13.96 15.43
CA LEU A 31 1.50 15.17 14.63
C LEU A 31 1.61 14.85 13.13
N MET A 32 2.40 13.84 12.77
CA MET A 32 2.51 13.34 11.39
C MET A 32 1.22 12.65 10.96
N GLN A 33 0.57 11.88 11.85
CA GLN A 33 -0.74 11.30 11.55
C GLN A 33 -1.76 12.40 11.21
N LYS A 34 -1.78 13.48 11.99
CA LYS A 34 -2.66 14.63 11.75
C LYS A 34 -2.36 15.29 10.40
N ALA A 35 -1.08 15.49 10.07
CA ALA A 35 -0.68 16.04 8.77
C ALA A 35 -1.11 15.12 7.61
N MET A 36 -0.85 13.81 7.71
CA MET A 36 -1.20 12.83 6.68
C MET A 36 -2.72 12.74 6.44
N LYS A 37 -3.55 12.95 7.46
CA LYS A 37 -5.02 13.02 7.30
C LYS A 37 -5.51 14.24 6.54
N MET A 38 -4.74 15.32 6.53
CA MET A 38 -5.07 16.57 5.81
C MET A 38 -4.56 16.57 4.37
N VAL A 39 -3.64 15.67 4.03
CA VAL A 39 -3.05 15.57 2.69
C VAL A 39 -3.78 14.52 1.89
N GLN A 40 -4.29 14.90 0.72
CA GLN A 40 -4.82 13.93 -0.23
C GLN A 40 -3.66 13.23 -0.94
N MET A 41 -3.66 11.89 -0.90
CA MET A 41 -2.58 11.09 -1.48
C MET A 41 -2.75 11.01 -2.99
N ASN A 42 -1.72 11.42 -3.72
CA ASN A 42 -1.62 11.20 -5.17
C ASN A 42 -0.51 10.19 -5.42
N VAL A 43 -0.79 9.19 -6.25
CA VAL A 43 0.18 8.16 -6.61
C VAL A 43 0.31 8.08 -8.11
N GLU A 44 1.54 7.98 -8.58
CA GLU A 44 1.86 7.68 -9.98
C GLU A 44 2.48 6.29 -10.00
N ILE A 45 1.94 5.41 -10.85
CA ILE A 45 2.35 4.02 -10.95
C ILE A 45 2.92 3.80 -12.34
N THR A 46 4.12 3.22 -12.38
CA THR A 46 4.75 2.73 -13.60
C THR A 46 4.93 1.22 -13.46
N GLN A 47 4.35 0.45 -14.36
CA GLN A 47 4.46 -1.01 -14.36
C GLN A 47 5.26 -1.49 -15.57
N SER A 48 6.21 -2.37 -15.31
CA SER A 48 6.91 -3.16 -16.33
C SER A 48 6.52 -4.64 -16.20
N GLU A 49 7.19 -5.51 -16.95
CA GLU A 49 6.97 -6.96 -16.84
C GLU A 49 7.48 -7.52 -15.51
N THR A 50 8.48 -6.88 -14.90
CA THR A 50 9.22 -7.41 -13.74
C THR A 50 8.97 -6.65 -12.46
N GLU A 51 8.48 -5.41 -12.54
CA GLU A 51 8.30 -4.57 -11.37
C GLU A 51 7.19 -3.53 -11.53
N LEU A 52 6.81 -2.96 -10.39
CA LEU A 52 5.94 -1.80 -10.27
C LEU A 52 6.63 -0.75 -9.41
N VAL A 53 6.69 0.48 -9.92
CA VAL A 53 7.21 1.64 -9.20
C VAL A 53 6.04 2.54 -8.84
N ILE A 54 5.87 2.82 -7.55
CA ILE A 54 4.89 3.79 -7.04
C ILE A 54 5.61 5.04 -6.59
N SER A 55 5.33 6.15 -7.24
CA SER A 55 5.69 7.48 -6.77
C SER A 55 4.54 8.07 -5.97
N MET A 56 4.72 8.26 -4.66
CA MET A 56 3.74 8.89 -3.78
C MET A 56 4.11 10.36 -3.56
N ASN A 57 3.18 11.26 -3.88
CA ASN A 57 3.31 12.70 -3.62
C ASN A 57 2.35 13.09 -2.50
N GLY A 58 2.90 13.46 -1.35
CA GLY A 58 2.13 13.91 -0.20
C GLY A 58 2.92 14.91 0.66
N GLY A 59 2.32 16.07 0.94
CA GLY A 59 2.84 17.01 1.94
C GLY A 59 4.21 17.63 1.61
N GLY A 60 4.53 17.80 0.32
CA GLY A 60 5.80 18.40 -0.12
C GLY A 60 6.98 17.43 -0.25
N SER A 61 6.76 16.13 -0.03
CA SER A 61 7.75 15.08 -0.27
C SER A 61 7.27 14.10 -1.34
N LYS A 62 8.20 13.66 -2.19
CA LYS A 62 8.03 12.55 -3.12
C LYS A 62 8.77 11.34 -2.57
N LYS A 63 8.10 10.20 -2.46
CA LYS A 63 8.72 8.91 -2.13
C LYS A 63 8.42 7.91 -3.23
N ASP A 64 9.47 7.28 -3.75
CA ASP A 64 9.34 6.19 -4.71
C ASP A 64 9.48 4.86 -3.98
N GLU A 65 8.59 3.91 -4.27
CA GLU A 65 8.67 2.53 -3.79
C GLU A 65 8.64 1.55 -4.95
N VAL A 66 9.56 0.59 -4.94
CA VAL A 66 9.70 -0.42 -5.99
C VAL A 66 9.18 -1.77 -5.49
N PHE A 67 8.40 -2.45 -6.32
CA PHE A 67 7.75 -3.73 -6.06
C PHE A 67 8.18 -4.72 -7.15
N VAL A 68 9.14 -5.59 -6.84
CA VAL A 68 9.67 -6.59 -7.79
C VAL A 68 8.83 -7.87 -7.76
N PHE A 69 8.37 -8.35 -8.91
CA PHE A 69 7.42 -9.46 -9.05
C PHE A 69 8.05 -10.86 -9.06
N ASP A 70 9.12 -11.06 -8.32
CA ASP A 70 9.86 -12.33 -8.34
C ASP A 70 9.50 -13.27 -7.18
N GLY A 71 8.53 -12.88 -6.35
CA GLY A 71 8.08 -13.66 -5.20
C GLY A 71 9.10 -13.79 -4.07
N GLN A 72 10.21 -13.03 -4.10
CA GLN A 72 11.21 -13.05 -3.03
C GLN A 72 10.87 -12.02 -1.94
N GLU A 73 11.09 -12.40 -0.68
CA GLU A 73 10.98 -11.49 0.46
C GLU A 73 12.15 -10.49 0.48
N ARG A 74 11.84 -9.21 0.68
CA ARG A 74 12.83 -8.12 0.77
C ARG A 74 12.55 -7.20 1.94
N PRO A 75 13.59 -6.62 2.57
CA PRO A 75 13.39 -5.59 3.57
C PRO A 75 12.67 -4.38 2.99
N VAL A 76 11.83 -3.76 3.82
CA VAL A 76 11.12 -2.53 3.49
C VAL A 76 11.74 -1.36 4.20
N GLU A 77 12.12 -0.34 3.43
CA GLU A 77 12.54 0.94 3.98
C GLU A 77 11.32 1.72 4.48
N LEU A 78 11.17 1.74 5.80
CA LEU A 78 10.15 2.48 6.51
C LEU A 78 10.76 3.74 7.11
N GLN A 79 10.04 4.85 7.01
CA GLN A 79 10.39 6.08 7.73
C GLN A 79 10.12 5.95 9.23
N TYR A 80 9.09 5.17 9.59
CA TYR A 80 8.64 4.93 10.96
C TYR A 80 8.21 3.47 11.11
N GLY A 81 8.43 2.91 12.30
CA GLY A 81 7.92 1.59 12.67
C GLY A 81 8.97 0.49 12.69
N SER A 82 8.50 -0.74 12.86
CA SER A 82 9.34 -1.94 12.93
C SER A 82 9.85 -2.36 11.55
N PRO A 83 11.07 -2.93 11.44
CA PRO A 83 11.52 -3.61 10.23
C PRO A 83 10.46 -4.59 9.69
N GLN A 84 10.27 -4.56 8.38
CA GLN A 84 9.31 -5.39 7.68
C GLN A 84 9.97 -6.07 6.49
N LEU A 85 9.49 -7.26 6.20
CA LEU A 85 9.77 -7.97 4.96
C LEU A 85 8.54 -7.89 4.06
N ARG A 86 8.75 -7.71 2.76
CA ARG A 86 7.74 -7.63 1.72
C ARG A 86 8.04 -8.61 0.61
N LYS A 87 7.01 -9.34 0.20
CA LYS A 87 7.00 -10.22 -0.95
C LYS A 87 5.92 -9.75 -1.91
N VAL A 88 6.23 -9.77 -3.20
CA VAL A 88 5.30 -9.35 -4.24
C VAL A 88 5.24 -10.43 -5.31
N HIS A 89 4.03 -10.87 -5.65
CA HIS A 89 3.79 -11.88 -6.66
C HIS A 89 2.41 -11.72 -7.30
N TRP A 90 2.17 -12.44 -8.38
CA TRP A 90 0.88 -12.48 -9.06
C TRP A 90 0.08 -13.70 -8.59
N GLU A 91 -1.20 -13.49 -8.26
CA GLU A 91 -2.19 -14.56 -8.05
C GLU A 91 -3.27 -14.41 -9.14
N GLY A 92 -3.13 -15.18 -10.22
CA GLY A 92 -3.96 -14.99 -11.42
C GLY A 92 -3.64 -13.66 -12.12
N ASP A 93 -4.67 -12.83 -12.34
CA ASP A 93 -4.54 -11.52 -12.96
C ASP A 93 -4.31 -10.39 -11.92
N HIS A 94 -4.26 -10.70 -10.62
CA HIS A 94 -4.13 -9.72 -9.54
C HIS A 94 -2.74 -9.69 -8.92
N LEU A 95 -2.27 -8.48 -8.58
CA LEU A 95 -1.04 -8.30 -7.83
C LEU A 95 -1.29 -8.47 -6.33
N VAL A 96 -0.46 -9.28 -5.70
CA VAL A 96 -0.48 -9.55 -4.26
C VAL A 96 0.82 -9.05 -3.64
N VAL A 97 0.66 -8.25 -2.58
CA VAL A 97 1.76 -7.76 -1.75
C VAL A 97 1.56 -8.30 -0.35
N GLU A 98 2.44 -9.21 0.06
CA GLU A 98 2.50 -9.73 1.42
C GLU A 98 3.58 -9.01 2.20
N GLN A 99 3.27 -8.56 3.40
CA GLN A 99 4.23 -7.95 4.29
C GLN A 99 4.09 -8.48 5.71
N ARG A 100 5.21 -8.60 6.41
CA ARG A 100 5.24 -9.02 7.81
C ARG A 100 6.22 -8.17 8.60
N SER A 101 5.82 -7.80 9.81
CA SER A 101 6.74 -7.21 10.79
C SER A 101 7.61 -8.30 11.40
N GLU A 102 8.91 -8.02 11.51
CA GLU A 102 9.84 -8.96 12.15
C GLU A 102 9.79 -8.87 13.68
N SER A 103 9.42 -7.72 14.24
CA SER A 103 9.44 -7.51 15.70
C SER A 103 8.06 -7.41 16.35
N LYS A 104 7.03 -7.03 15.60
CA LYS A 104 5.67 -6.82 16.14
C LYS A 104 4.68 -7.92 15.75
N ASN A 105 5.10 -8.94 15.01
CA ASN A 105 4.29 -10.11 14.63
C ASN A 105 2.95 -9.81 13.92
N PHE A 106 2.72 -8.60 13.41
CA PHE A 106 1.60 -8.32 12.52
C PHE A 106 1.97 -8.66 11.08
N LYS A 107 0.98 -9.03 10.29
CA LYS A 107 1.10 -9.31 8.86
C LYS A 107 0.04 -8.54 8.09
N PHE A 108 0.31 -8.21 6.84
CA PHE A 108 -0.72 -7.73 5.95
C PHE A 108 -0.57 -8.32 4.55
N LYS A 109 -1.70 -8.75 3.99
CA LYS A 109 -1.81 -9.15 2.60
C LYS A 109 -2.64 -8.10 1.88
N THR A 110 -2.05 -7.47 0.87
CA THR A 110 -2.73 -6.48 0.03
C THR A 110 -2.97 -7.08 -1.34
N THR A 111 -4.23 -7.15 -1.75
CA THR A 111 -4.61 -7.51 -3.12
C THR A 111 -5.01 -6.26 -3.87
N TRP A 112 -4.48 -6.14 -5.08
CA TRP A 112 -4.69 -5.00 -5.96
C TRP A 112 -5.63 -5.41 -7.10
N SER A 113 -6.54 -4.51 -7.45
CA SER A 113 -7.48 -4.74 -8.56
C SER A 113 -7.83 -3.41 -9.23
N ILE A 114 -8.09 -3.46 -10.53
CA ILE A 114 -8.61 -2.34 -11.31
C ILE A 114 -10.00 -2.68 -11.81
N ASP A 115 -10.93 -1.74 -11.66
CA ASP A 115 -12.26 -1.81 -12.26
C ASP A 115 -12.51 -0.49 -12.99
N GLY A 116 -12.34 -0.51 -14.33
CA GLY A 116 -12.39 0.68 -15.16
C GLY A 116 -11.34 1.72 -14.77
N ASP A 117 -11.80 2.90 -14.33
CA ASP A 117 -10.96 4.03 -13.89
C ASP A 117 -10.75 4.07 -12.36
N VAL A 118 -11.00 2.95 -11.67
CA VAL A 118 -10.84 2.82 -10.22
C VAL A 118 -9.78 1.78 -9.89
N HIS A 119 -8.77 2.19 -9.12
CA HIS A 119 -7.77 1.31 -8.52
C HIS A 119 -8.11 1.04 -7.06
N ILE A 120 -8.19 -0.24 -6.68
CA ILE A 120 -8.59 -0.67 -5.34
C ILE A 120 -7.45 -1.49 -4.73
N ARG A 121 -7.12 -1.17 -3.47
CA ARG A 121 -6.22 -1.96 -2.63
C ARG A 121 -7.02 -2.50 -1.46
N ASN A 122 -7.22 -3.82 -1.43
CA ASN A 122 -7.85 -4.51 -0.31
C ASN A 122 -6.76 -5.10 0.57
N MET A 123 -6.68 -4.66 1.81
CA MET A 123 -5.71 -5.12 2.79
C MET A 123 -6.40 -5.97 3.85
N VAL A 124 -5.85 -7.16 4.08
CA VAL A 124 -6.15 -7.99 5.25
C VAL A 124 -4.97 -7.84 6.21
N LEU A 125 -5.20 -7.20 7.35
CA LEU A 125 -4.24 -7.02 8.43
C LEU A 125 -4.51 -8.07 9.50
N THR A 126 -3.54 -8.95 9.75
CA THR A 126 -3.57 -9.92 10.85
C THR A 126 -2.75 -9.37 12.01
N LEU A 127 -3.40 -9.16 13.16
CA LEU A 127 -2.78 -8.68 14.39
C LEU A 127 -2.07 -9.81 15.16
N PRO A 128 -1.24 -9.49 16.17
CA PRO A 128 -0.47 -10.51 16.90
C PRO A 128 -1.32 -11.55 17.65
N ASP A 129 -2.55 -11.20 17.99
CA ASP A 129 -3.55 -12.08 18.61
C ASP A 129 -4.33 -12.93 17.58
N GLY A 130 -4.05 -12.75 16.29
CA GLY A 130 -4.74 -13.42 15.20
C GLY A 130 -6.02 -12.71 14.73
N GLU A 131 -6.41 -11.59 15.33
CA GLU A 131 -7.54 -10.79 14.85
C GLU A 131 -7.25 -10.26 13.44
N GLU A 132 -8.21 -10.41 12.52
CA GLU A 132 -8.11 -9.87 11.17
C GLU A 132 -8.92 -8.58 11.01
N LYS A 133 -8.31 -7.59 10.37
CA LYS A 133 -8.94 -6.31 10.03
C LYS A 133 -8.85 -6.06 8.54
N LEU A 134 -9.96 -5.67 7.97
CA LEU A 134 -10.07 -5.31 6.56
C LEU A 134 -9.90 -3.80 6.42
N ILE A 135 -9.05 -3.39 5.48
CA ILE A 135 -8.85 -1.98 5.13
C ILE A 135 -8.88 -1.87 3.61
N LYS A 136 -9.83 -1.12 3.08
CA LYS A 136 -9.95 -0.83 1.66
C LYS A 136 -9.45 0.58 1.37
N LEU A 137 -8.55 0.72 0.40
CA LEU A 137 -8.19 2.02 -0.17
C LEU A 137 -8.62 2.07 -1.62
N VAL A 138 -9.27 3.17 -2.00
CA VAL A 138 -9.84 3.40 -3.33
C VAL A 138 -9.18 4.64 -3.93
N PHE A 139 -8.77 4.52 -5.18
CA PHE A 139 -8.14 5.59 -5.92
C PHE A 139 -8.82 5.76 -7.26
N ASP A 140 -9.15 7.00 -7.59
CA ASP A 140 -9.71 7.37 -8.89
C ASP A 140 -8.56 7.75 -9.83
N ARG A 141 -8.68 7.36 -11.11
CA ARG A 141 -7.71 7.74 -12.13
C ARG A 141 -7.72 9.25 -12.35
N VAL A 142 -6.53 9.82 -12.50
CA VAL A 142 -6.33 11.22 -12.86
C VAL A 142 -5.83 11.27 -14.29
N GLN A 143 -6.52 12.05 -15.14
CA GLN A 143 -6.14 12.29 -16.54
C GLN A 143 -4.75 12.91 -16.67
#